data_AF-A0A2W7A5U8-F1
#
_entry.id   AF-A0A2W7A5U8-F1
#
_cell.length_a   1.000
_cell.length_b   1.000
_cell.length_c   1.000
_cell.angle_alpha   90.00
_cell.angle_beta   90.00
_cell.angle_gamma   90.00
#
_symmetry.space_group_name_H-M   'P 1'
#
loop_
_entity.id
_entity.type
_entity.pdbx_description
1 polymer ?
#
loop_
_entity_poly.entity_id
_entity_poly.type
_entity_poly.pdbx_seq_one_letter_code
_entity_poly.pdbx_strand_id
1 'polypeptide(L)'
;MIELTLEQRQAVSKQGEMPPRAIDPDTDTTYVLIPEAVYARFKALLIEEQNSQFLDEMYLPTMEVFGREGWDDPAMDIYNDLDPRR
;
A
#
# COMPACT_ATOMS: atom_id res chain seq x y z
N MET A 1 -17.67 0.98 -16.30
CA MET A 1 -16.61 1.75 -16.97
C MET A 1 -17.29 2.89 -17.71
N ILE A 2 -16.91 4.13 -17.44
CA ILE A 2 -17.35 5.29 -18.23
C ILE A 2 -16.27 5.58 -19.28
N GLU A 3 -16.68 6.00 -20.46
CA GLU A 3 -15.75 6.43 -21.51
C GLU A 3 -15.60 7.95 -21.51
N LEU A 4 -14.40 8.44 -21.82
CA LEU A 4 -14.20 9.86 -22.07
C LEU A 4 -14.98 10.29 -23.31
N THR A 5 -15.71 11.39 -23.20
CA THR A 5 -16.37 12.01 -24.35
C THR A 5 -15.33 12.48 -25.38
N LEU A 6 -15.77 12.73 -26.62
CA LEU A 6 -14.88 13.24 -27.67
C LEU A 6 -14.17 14.53 -27.23
N GLU A 7 -14.91 15.45 -26.60
CA GLU A 7 -14.41 16.73 -26.10
C GLU A 7 -13.35 16.52 -25.01
N GLN A 8 -13.59 15.59 -24.08
CA GLN A 8 -12.63 15.25 -23.03
C GLN A 8 -11.35 14.63 -23.60
N ARG A 9 -11.47 13.72 -24.59
CA ARG A 9 -10.30 13.16 -25.28
C ARG A 9 -9.48 14.25 -25.96
N GLN A 10 -10.13 15.19 -26.65
CA GLN A 10 -9.46 16.30 -27.29
C GLN A 10 -8.79 17.24 -26.29
N ALA A 11 -9.44 17.54 -25.16
CA ALA A 11 -8.88 18.36 -24.09
C ALA A 11 -7.62 17.72 -23.50
N VAL A 12 -7.69 16.42 -23.19
CA VAL A 12 -6.55 15.62 -22.72
C VAL A 12 -5.39 15.64 -23.71
N SER A 13 -5.65 15.44 -25.02
CA SER A 13 -4.60 15.48 -26.04
C SER A 13 -3.97 16.87 -26.23
N LYS A 14 -4.72 17.95 -25.95
CA LYS A 14 -4.25 19.35 -26.12
C LYS A 14 -3.51 19.91 -24.91
N GLN A 15 -3.75 19.37 -23.72
CA GLN A 15 -3.18 19.89 -22.47
C GLN A 15 -1.64 19.89 -22.47
N GLY A 16 -1.00 18.97 -23.22
CA GLY A 16 0.46 18.89 -23.37
C GLY A 16 1.22 18.42 -22.11
N GLU A 17 0.57 18.48 -20.95
CA GLU A 17 1.05 17.93 -19.68
C GLU A 17 0.71 16.44 -19.57
N MET A 18 1.68 15.63 -19.15
CA MET A 18 1.46 14.22 -18.82
C MET A 18 1.92 13.95 -17.37
N PRO A 19 1.06 13.35 -16.52
CA PRO A 19 -0.28 12.87 -16.84
C PRO A 19 -1.31 14.02 -16.92
N PRO A 20 -2.38 13.87 -17.74
CA PRO A 20 -3.45 14.86 -17.83
C PRO A 20 -4.11 15.13 -16.48
N ARG A 21 -4.60 16.35 -16.27
CA ARG A 21 -5.28 16.75 -15.03
C ARG A 21 -6.72 17.14 -15.30
N ALA A 22 -7.62 16.73 -14.41
CA ALA A 22 -9.02 17.13 -14.41
C ALA A 22 -9.33 17.85 -13.10
N ILE A 23 -10.10 18.92 -13.16
CA ILE A 23 -10.56 19.65 -11.98
C ILE A 23 -12.05 19.38 -11.83
N ASP A 24 -12.46 18.95 -10.63
CA ASP A 24 -13.87 18.91 -10.26
C ASP A 24 -14.34 20.34 -9.93
N PRO A 25 -15.26 20.94 -10.71
CA PRO A 25 -15.69 22.32 -10.51
C PRO A 25 -16.48 22.53 -9.22
N ASP A 26 -17.08 21.49 -8.64
CA ASP A 26 -17.88 21.61 -7.42
C ASP A 26 -17.02 21.62 -6.16
N THR A 27 -15.88 20.91 -6.19
CA THR A 27 -14.99 20.76 -5.02
C THR A 27 -13.63 21.45 -5.18
N ASP A 28 -13.32 21.96 -6.38
CA ASP A 28 -11.99 22.45 -6.78
C ASP A 28 -10.88 21.39 -6.64
N THR A 29 -11.26 20.11 -6.51
CA THR A 29 -10.30 19.01 -6.37
C THR A 29 -9.67 18.70 -7.72
N THR A 30 -8.34 18.69 -7.76
CA THR A 30 -7.59 18.29 -8.96
C THR A 30 -7.26 16.80 -8.92
N TYR A 31 -7.68 16.08 -9.96
CA TYR A 31 -7.39 14.68 -10.20
C TYR A 31 -6.36 14.52 -11.32
N VAL A 32 -5.59 13.45 -11.25
CA VAL A 32 -4.57 13.10 -12.26
C VAL A 32 -5.00 11.82 -12.96
N LEU A 33 -5.08 11.84 -14.29
CA LEU A 33 -5.49 10.70 -15.09
C LEU A 33 -4.28 9.81 -15.39
N ILE A 34 -4.21 8.66 -14.75
CA ILE A 34 -3.12 7.68 -14.94
C ILE A 34 -3.65 6.36 -15.52
N PRO A 35 -2.83 5.59 -16.27
CA PRO A 35 -3.21 4.25 -16.71
C PRO A 35 -3.54 3.35 -15.53
N GLU A 36 -4.56 2.51 -15.67
CA GLU A 36 -5.02 1.59 -14.61
C GLU A 36 -3.90 0.68 -14.11
N ALA A 37 -3.04 0.16 -14.99
CA ALA A 37 -1.91 -0.68 -14.62
C ALA A 37 -0.89 0.06 -13.72
N VAL A 38 -0.72 1.37 -13.90
CA VAL A 38 0.15 2.21 -13.05
C VAL A 38 -0.49 2.38 -11.68
N TYR A 39 -1.78 2.73 -11.65
CA TYR A 39 -2.54 2.83 -10.39
C TYR A 39 -2.49 1.52 -9.60
N ALA A 40 -2.72 0.38 -10.25
CA ALA A 40 -2.71 -0.92 -9.61
C ALA A 40 -1.35 -1.25 -8.96
N ARG A 41 -0.25 -0.90 -9.61
CA ARG A 41 1.11 -1.06 -9.06
C ARG A 41 1.32 -0.20 -7.82
N PHE A 42 0.97 1.08 -7.88
CA PHE A 42 1.09 1.98 -6.72
C PHE A 42 0.20 1.53 -5.55
N LYS A 43 -1.03 1.12 -5.85
CA LYS A 43 -1.96 0.60 -4.84
C LYS A 43 -1.40 -0.64 -4.15
N ALA A 44 -0.81 -1.58 -4.90
CA ALA A 44 -0.19 -2.77 -4.34
C ALA A 44 0.95 -2.40 -3.37
N LEU A 45 1.85 -1.49 -3.78
CA LEU A 45 2.96 -1.04 -2.94
C LEU A 45 2.48 -0.37 -1.64
N LEU A 46 1.47 0.50 -1.72
CA LEU A 46 0.92 1.19 -0.54
C LEU A 46 0.16 0.24 0.40
N ILE A 47 -0.45 -0.83 -0.13
CA ILE A 47 -1.10 -1.85 0.70
C ILE A 47 -0.05 -2.75 1.36
N GLU A 48 1.01 -3.13 0.64
CA GLU A 48 2.15 -3.87 1.21
C GLU A 48 2.83 -3.07 2.32
N GLU A 49 3.00 -1.76 2.14
CA GLU A 49 3.55 -0.86 3.15
C GLU A 49 2.62 -0.77 4.38
N GLN A 50 1.31 -0.59 4.19
CA GLN A 50 0.34 -0.57 5.30
C GLN A 50 0.28 -1.91 6.04
N ASN A 51 0.34 -3.02 5.33
CA ASN A 51 0.40 -4.35 5.95
C ASN A 51 1.71 -4.55 6.71
N SER A 52 2.83 -4.02 6.20
CA SER A 52 4.13 -4.09 6.89
C SER A 52 4.13 -3.22 8.14
N GLN A 53 3.59 -2.00 8.07
CA GLN A 53 3.42 -1.12 9.23
C GLN A 53 2.51 -1.74 10.28
N PHE A 54 1.39 -2.37 9.85
CA PHE A 54 0.53 -3.12 10.76
C PHE A 54 1.26 -4.29 11.43
N LEU A 55 2.11 -5.01 10.70
CA LEU A 55 2.93 -6.09 11.28
C LEU A 55 3.98 -5.55 12.27
N ASP A 56 4.64 -4.45 11.96
CA ASP A 56 5.62 -3.79 12.85
C ASP A 56 4.95 -3.26 14.12
N GLU A 57 3.78 -2.64 14.00
CA GLU A 57 2.97 -2.15 15.13
C GLU A 57 2.46 -3.29 16.01
N MET A 58 2.12 -4.43 15.41
CA MET A 58 1.64 -5.62 16.12
C MET A 58 2.77 -6.46 16.72
N TYR A 59 4.00 -6.35 16.20
CA TYR A 59 5.14 -7.17 16.64
C TYR A 59 5.45 -6.99 18.13
N LEU A 60 5.66 -5.75 18.57
CA LEU A 60 6.01 -5.44 19.97
C LEU A 60 4.93 -5.91 20.97
N PRO A 61 3.64 -5.56 20.80
CA PRO A 61 2.58 -6.05 21.67
C PRO A 61 2.46 -7.58 21.66
N THR A 62 2.65 -8.22 20.51
CA THR A 62 2.54 -9.68 20.39
C THR A 62 3.71 -10.38 21.08
N MET A 63 4.92 -9.87 20.93
CA MET A 63 6.10 -10.38 21.65
C MET A 63 5.97 -10.18 23.16
N GLU A 64 5.41 -9.06 23.63
CA GLU A 64 5.15 -8.85 25.05
C GLU A 64 4.18 -9.89 25.62
N VAL A 65 3.13 -10.25 24.88
CA VAL A 65 2.19 -11.33 25.27
C VAL A 65 2.90 -12.68 25.32
N PHE A 66 3.66 -13.03 24.28
CA PHE A 66 4.42 -14.29 24.25
C PHE A 66 5.46 -14.38 25.35
N GLY A 67 6.17 -13.29 25.65
CA GLY A 67 7.12 -13.22 26.75
C GLY A 67 6.45 -13.48 28.10
N ARG A 68 5.25 -12.93 28.34
CA ARG A 68 4.45 -13.21 29.54
C ARG A 68 3.96 -14.64 29.63
N GLU A 69 3.81 -15.32 28.50
CA GLU A 69 3.50 -16.75 28.41
C GLU A 69 4.74 -17.66 28.52
N GLY A 70 5.92 -17.08 28.77
CA GLY A 70 7.17 -17.81 29.02
C GLY A 70 7.98 -18.14 27.77
N TRP A 71 7.60 -17.59 26.59
CA TRP A 71 8.39 -17.77 25.37
C TRP A 71 9.70 -16.98 25.37
N ASP A 72 9.85 -16.00 26.25
CA ASP A 72 11.12 -15.28 26.51
C ASP A 72 12.01 -16.01 27.53
N ASP A 73 11.59 -17.16 28.07
CA ASP A 73 12.44 -17.96 28.95
C ASP A 73 13.65 -18.51 28.15
N PRO A 74 14.90 -18.27 28.59
CA PRO A 74 16.08 -18.85 27.94
C PRO A 74 16.03 -20.38 27.77
N ALA A 75 15.24 -21.10 28.57
CA ALA A 75 15.00 -22.53 28.38
C ALA A 75 14.27 -22.86 27.07
N MET A 76 13.53 -21.90 26.49
CA MET A 76 12.84 -22.03 25.20
C MET A 76 13.78 -21.85 24.00
N ASP A 77 15.01 -21.36 24.20
CA ASP A 77 15.99 -21.21 23.12
C ASP A 77 16.38 -22.55 22.46
N ILE A 78 16.12 -23.68 23.12
CA ILE A 78 16.32 -25.03 22.57
C ILE A 78 15.56 -25.24 21.25
N TYR A 79 14.44 -24.53 21.04
CA TYR A 79 13.66 -24.63 19.81
C TYR A 79 14.34 -23.90 18.63
N ASN A 80 15.21 -22.92 18.89
CA ASN A 80 15.96 -22.20 17.86
C ASN A 80 17.06 -23.07 17.21
N ASP A 81 17.56 -24.07 17.94
CA ASP A 81 18.53 -25.05 17.45
C ASP A 81 17.87 -26.18 16.64
N LEU A 82 16.55 -26.30 16.75
CA LEU A 82 15.74 -27.29 16.03
C LEU A 82 15.10 -26.73 14.75
N ASP A 83 15.27 -25.44 14.43
CA ASP A 83 14.69 -24.84 13.21
C ASP A 83 15.43 -25.37 11.96
N PRO A 84 14.76 -26.17 11.10
CA PRO A 84 15.38 -26.76 9.92
C PRO A 84 15.63 -25.76 8.79
N ARG A 85 15.23 -24.49 8.94
CA ARG A 85 15.45 -23.40 7.97
C ARG A 85 16.71 -22.59 8.25
N ARG A 86 17.42 -22.90 9.33
CA ARG A 86 18.70 -22.29 9.69
C ARG A 86 19.86 -22.82 8.86
#